data_AF-A0A957RDC4-F1
#
_entry.id   AF-A0A957RDC4-F1
#
_cell.length_a   1.000
_cell.length_b   1.000
_cell.length_c   1.000
_cell.angle_alpha   90.00
_cell.angle_beta   90.00
_cell.angle_gamma   90.00
#
_symmetry.space_group_name_H-M   'P 1'
#
loop_
_entity.id
_entity.type
_entity.pdbx_description
1 polymer ?
#
loop_
_entity_poly.entity_id
_entity_poly.type
_entity_poly.pdbx_seq_one_letter_code
_entity_poly.pdbx_strand_id
1 'polypeptide(L)'
;MDTNGVGHENGEVEALPFAFPSRFAQIVGWGSVVPDKVITNHDLEQIVDTSDEWIRSRTGIEERHVAADPKETTATLATEAARRALAVANVPPSKVDLIICSTSSPEYIFPATACLVQDALGAHNAGAFDLSAACSGFVYGLSMARGHILAGDAEYVLVIGSETLSRVVDWTDRNTCVLFGDGAGAVLVAASNVPGGIMASELGSDGSGADALIIPGGGSAMPASLETVSNGSHYAKMDGKAVFRFATRVMASATRDVVEKAGLTIDDVDLVIPHQANKRIIQSSVLRQLKIPEEKVVINVQKYGNTSTASIPIALCEAIEEGRVKPNDNIVFVGFGAGLTWAACAVRWSVPVDTVGKASWWTSTRRQATYQAAAARSMWKRAMRWVYEVLPTDPEGRPIWPEEEAEKEPAAEEQ
;
A
#
# COMPACT_ATOMS: atom_id res chain seq x y z
N MET A 1 7.21 73.86 -11.44
CA MET A 1 8.34 73.04 -11.01
C MET A 1 7.80 71.65 -10.79
N ASP A 2 8.26 70.76 -11.65
CA ASP A 2 7.77 69.40 -11.82
C ASP A 2 7.87 68.55 -10.56
N THR A 3 6.88 67.67 -10.36
CA THR A 3 7.17 66.33 -9.83
C THR A 3 6.42 65.30 -10.66
N ASN A 4 7.24 64.53 -11.35
CA ASN A 4 6.98 63.48 -12.33
C ASN A 4 5.92 62.44 -11.92
N GLY A 5 5.11 62.07 -12.91
CA GLY A 5 4.27 60.89 -12.87
C GLY A 5 5.09 59.60 -12.89
N VAL A 6 4.64 58.63 -12.11
CA VAL A 6 5.04 57.24 -12.25
C VAL A 6 3.96 56.58 -13.10
N GLY A 7 4.32 56.30 -14.36
CA GLY A 7 3.50 55.50 -15.25
C GLY A 7 3.37 54.09 -14.71
N HIS A 8 2.14 53.60 -14.64
CA HIS A 8 1.87 52.17 -14.58
C HIS A 8 2.23 51.58 -15.95
N GLU A 9 3.46 51.08 -16.08
CA GLU A 9 3.79 50.17 -17.17
C GLU A 9 3.10 48.83 -16.89
N ASN A 10 2.16 48.50 -17.77
CA ASN A 10 1.59 47.17 -17.90
C ASN A 10 2.72 46.23 -18.34
N GLY A 11 3.42 45.65 -17.38
CA GLY A 11 4.27 44.49 -17.64
C GLY A 11 3.40 43.31 -18.00
N GLU A 12 3.27 43.01 -19.29
CA GLU A 12 2.90 41.68 -19.76
C GLU A 12 3.89 40.70 -19.12
N VAL A 13 3.41 39.90 -18.18
CA VAL A 13 4.18 38.75 -17.69
C VAL A 13 4.23 37.78 -18.86
N GLU A 14 5.35 37.75 -19.58
CA GLU A 14 5.65 36.69 -20.54
C GLU A 14 5.45 35.35 -19.83
N ALA A 15 4.39 34.64 -20.19
CA ALA A 15 4.14 33.29 -19.72
C ALA A 15 5.36 32.45 -20.09
N LEU A 16 6.02 31.85 -19.09
CA LEU A 16 7.17 30.98 -19.30
C LEU A 16 6.82 29.96 -20.41
N PRO A 17 7.74 29.68 -21.36
CA PRO A 17 7.48 28.83 -22.53
C PRO A 17 7.28 27.33 -22.20
N PHE A 18 7.13 26.99 -20.92
CA PHE A 18 6.95 25.64 -20.43
C PHE A 18 5.57 25.50 -19.78
N ALA A 19 4.51 25.55 -20.59
CA ALA A 19 3.23 25.00 -20.17
C ALA A 19 3.37 23.47 -20.16
N PHE A 20 3.59 22.90 -18.97
CA PHE A 20 3.50 21.45 -18.82
C PHE A 20 2.08 21.00 -19.21
N PRO A 21 1.93 19.94 -20.03
CA PRO A 21 0.61 19.42 -20.35
C PRO A 21 -0.13 19.07 -19.05
N SER A 22 -1.44 19.31 -19.00
CA SER A 22 -2.23 18.93 -17.83
C SER A 22 -2.17 17.42 -17.63
N ARG A 23 -1.51 16.99 -16.55
CA ARG A 23 -1.41 15.58 -16.15
C ARG A 23 -2.45 15.28 -15.08
N PHE A 24 -3.03 14.09 -15.13
CA PHE A 24 -3.97 13.54 -14.16
C PHE A 24 -3.50 12.15 -13.75
N ALA A 25 -3.87 11.71 -12.55
CA ALA A 25 -3.44 10.44 -11.97
C ALA A 25 -4.62 9.46 -11.92
N GLN A 26 -4.69 8.50 -12.83
CA GLN A 26 -5.82 7.57 -12.94
C GLN A 26 -5.45 6.18 -12.40
N ILE A 27 -6.35 5.55 -11.64
CA ILE A 27 -6.20 4.14 -11.27
C ILE A 27 -6.60 3.31 -12.49
N VAL A 28 -5.63 2.58 -13.06
CA VAL A 28 -5.78 1.81 -14.32
C VAL A 28 -5.61 0.31 -14.15
N GLY A 29 -5.23 -0.14 -12.96
CA GLY A 29 -5.10 -1.56 -12.62
C GLY A 29 -5.30 -1.77 -11.12
N TRP A 30 -5.81 -2.94 -10.77
CA TRP A 30 -6.10 -3.34 -9.39
C TRP A 30 -5.94 -4.84 -9.21
N GLY A 31 -5.66 -5.27 -7.99
CA GLY A 31 -5.60 -6.68 -7.66
C GLY A 31 -5.43 -6.89 -6.17
N SER A 32 -6.02 -7.97 -5.66
CA SER A 32 -5.92 -8.36 -4.26
C SER A 32 -5.58 -9.84 -4.14
N VAL A 33 -5.04 -10.23 -2.99
CA VAL A 33 -4.80 -11.62 -2.60
C VAL A 33 -4.91 -11.73 -1.08
N VAL A 34 -5.45 -12.84 -0.60
CA VAL A 34 -5.47 -13.21 0.81
C VAL A 34 -4.94 -14.63 0.97
N PRO A 35 -4.32 -15.00 2.11
CA PRO A 35 -3.92 -16.37 2.38
C PRO A 35 -5.08 -17.36 2.34
N ASP A 36 -4.83 -18.63 2.04
CA ASP A 36 -5.89 -19.64 1.93
C ASP A 36 -6.46 -20.07 3.31
N LYS A 37 -5.65 -19.98 4.37
CA LYS A 37 -6.08 -20.41 5.70
C LYS A 37 -7.05 -19.39 6.31
N VAL A 38 -8.26 -19.86 6.58
CA VAL A 38 -9.30 -19.12 7.29
C VAL A 38 -9.31 -19.52 8.78
N ILE A 39 -9.42 -18.54 9.65
CA ILE A 39 -9.74 -18.69 11.08
C ILE A 39 -11.14 -18.12 11.30
N THR A 40 -12.06 -18.95 11.76
CA THR A 40 -13.42 -18.52 12.13
C THR A 40 -13.44 -18.02 13.58
N ASN A 41 -14.52 -17.33 13.96
CA ASN A 41 -14.72 -17.00 15.37
C ASN A 41 -14.83 -18.26 16.26
N HIS A 42 -15.39 -19.36 15.76
CA HIS A 42 -15.48 -20.63 16.49
C HIS A 42 -14.12 -21.28 16.72
N ASP A 43 -13.14 -21.05 15.84
CA ASP A 43 -11.77 -21.48 16.08
C ASP A 43 -11.14 -20.69 17.23
N LEU A 44 -11.43 -19.38 17.34
CA LEU A 44 -10.90 -18.53 18.40
C LEU A 44 -11.51 -18.83 19.78
N GLU A 45 -12.75 -19.31 19.84
CA GLU A 45 -13.39 -19.81 21.08
C GLU A 45 -12.57 -20.92 21.76
N GLN A 46 -11.78 -21.67 21.00
CA GLN A 46 -10.95 -22.76 21.51
C GLN A 46 -9.60 -22.28 22.06
N ILE A 47 -9.23 -21.02 21.81
CA ILE A 47 -7.89 -20.47 22.09
C ILE A 47 -7.94 -19.41 23.19
N VAL A 48 -9.00 -18.59 23.23
CA VAL A 48 -9.18 -17.50 24.19
C VAL A 48 -10.62 -17.45 24.72
N ASP A 49 -10.81 -16.86 25.90
CA ASP A 49 -12.13 -16.65 26.52
C ASP A 49 -12.96 -15.64 25.70
N THR A 50 -13.68 -16.13 24.68
CA THR A 50 -14.51 -15.35 23.76
C THR A 50 -15.70 -16.17 23.26
N SER A 51 -16.58 -15.53 22.49
CA SER A 51 -17.60 -16.21 21.68
C SER A 51 -17.78 -15.53 20.33
N ASP A 52 -18.29 -16.27 19.35
CA ASP A 52 -18.66 -15.73 18.06
C ASP A 52 -19.70 -14.60 18.18
N GLU A 53 -20.71 -14.76 19.02
CA GLU A 53 -21.68 -13.71 19.32
C GLU A 53 -21.00 -12.43 19.87
N TRP A 54 -20.03 -12.61 20.77
CA TRP A 54 -19.28 -11.49 21.33
C TRP A 54 -18.45 -10.78 20.26
N ILE A 55 -17.74 -11.51 19.41
CA ILE A 55 -16.90 -10.93 18.35
C ILE A 55 -17.78 -10.20 17.33
N ARG A 56 -18.82 -10.85 16.80
CA ARG A 56 -19.72 -10.25 15.80
C ARG A 56 -20.41 -9.00 16.32
N SER A 57 -20.97 -9.03 17.52
CA SER A 57 -21.67 -7.86 18.09
C SER A 57 -20.75 -6.67 18.34
N ARG A 58 -19.46 -6.91 18.67
CA ARG A 58 -18.48 -5.87 18.99
C ARG A 58 -17.71 -5.34 17.77
N THR A 59 -17.55 -6.17 16.74
CA THR A 59 -16.62 -5.90 15.62
C THR A 59 -17.25 -6.05 14.25
N GLY A 60 -18.26 -6.92 14.11
CA GLY A 60 -18.81 -7.35 12.83
C GLY A 60 -17.96 -8.38 12.08
N ILE A 61 -16.88 -8.89 12.68
CA ILE A 61 -15.98 -9.89 12.09
C ILE A 61 -16.55 -11.29 12.33
N GLU A 62 -16.55 -12.13 11.30
CA GLU A 62 -17.01 -13.53 11.35
C GLU A 62 -15.82 -14.49 11.13
N GLU A 63 -14.95 -14.13 10.20
CA GLU A 63 -13.74 -14.87 9.86
C GLU A 63 -12.59 -13.93 9.46
N ARG A 64 -11.38 -14.48 9.42
CA ARG A 64 -10.19 -13.79 8.91
C ARG A 64 -9.25 -14.76 8.23
N HIS A 65 -8.51 -14.27 7.25
CA HIS A 65 -7.44 -15.02 6.58
C HIS A 65 -6.12 -14.81 7.32
N VAL A 66 -5.30 -15.85 7.44
CA VAL A 66 -3.99 -15.77 8.10
C VAL A 66 -2.93 -16.50 7.29
N ALA A 67 -1.73 -15.91 7.21
CA ALA A 67 -0.57 -16.53 6.61
C ALA A 67 -0.13 -17.74 7.45
N ALA A 68 -0.26 -18.94 6.88
CA ALA A 68 0.03 -20.20 7.56
C ALA A 68 1.26 -20.90 7.00
N ASP A 69 1.53 -20.72 5.71
CA ASP A 69 2.78 -21.17 5.09
C ASP A 69 3.89 -20.16 5.40
N PRO A 70 5.09 -20.59 5.85
CA PRO A 70 6.24 -19.71 6.01
C PRO A 70 6.59 -18.87 4.75
N LYS A 71 6.20 -19.33 3.56
CA LYS A 71 6.37 -18.60 2.29
C LYS A 71 5.35 -17.50 2.08
N GLU A 72 4.21 -17.49 2.78
CA GLU A 72 3.22 -16.43 2.72
C GLU A 72 3.68 -15.22 3.54
N THR A 73 4.63 -14.46 2.99
CA THR A 73 5.14 -13.24 3.62
C THR A 73 4.46 -11.98 3.10
N THR A 74 4.58 -10.87 3.83
CA THR A 74 4.10 -9.56 3.39
C THR A 74 4.62 -9.19 2.00
N ALA A 75 5.88 -9.50 1.68
CA ALA A 75 6.46 -9.24 0.36
C ALA A 75 5.86 -10.13 -0.73
N THR A 76 5.61 -11.41 -0.44
CA THR A 76 5.03 -12.34 -1.43
C THR A 76 3.57 -12.02 -1.74
N LEU A 77 2.76 -11.69 -0.73
CA LEU A 77 1.38 -11.23 -0.91
C LEU A 77 1.34 -9.91 -1.69
N ALA A 78 2.20 -8.95 -1.33
CA ALA A 78 2.36 -7.69 -2.07
C ALA A 78 2.72 -7.93 -3.55
N THR A 79 3.65 -8.85 -3.80
CA THR A 79 4.08 -9.20 -5.17
C THR A 79 2.92 -9.78 -5.98
N GLU A 80 2.12 -10.67 -5.40
CA GLU A 80 0.99 -11.28 -6.10
C GLU A 80 -0.14 -10.28 -6.37
N ALA A 81 -0.50 -9.43 -5.40
CA ALA A 81 -1.45 -8.34 -5.63
C ALA A 81 -0.97 -7.38 -6.73
N ALA A 82 0.33 -7.04 -6.72
CA ALA A 82 0.95 -6.21 -7.76
C ALA A 82 0.90 -6.84 -9.16
N ARG A 83 1.17 -8.15 -9.27
CA ARG A 83 1.05 -8.89 -10.54
C ARG A 83 -0.36 -8.81 -11.10
N ARG A 84 -1.37 -8.96 -10.24
CA ARG A 84 -2.79 -8.83 -10.63
C ARG A 84 -3.11 -7.40 -11.09
N ALA A 85 -2.66 -6.37 -10.38
CA ALA A 85 -2.85 -4.98 -10.79
C ALA A 85 -2.21 -4.64 -12.14
N LEU A 86 -0.95 -5.04 -12.35
CA LEU A 86 -0.26 -4.90 -13.63
C LEU A 86 -0.95 -5.70 -14.74
N ALA A 87 -1.51 -6.87 -14.38
CA ALA A 87 -2.22 -7.72 -15.31
C ALA A 87 -3.51 -7.08 -15.84
N VAL A 88 -4.28 -6.42 -14.96
CA VAL A 88 -5.47 -5.65 -15.31
C VAL A 88 -5.11 -4.47 -16.23
N ALA A 89 -4.08 -3.70 -15.85
CA ALA A 89 -3.65 -2.53 -16.64
C ALA A 89 -2.96 -2.89 -17.98
N ASN A 90 -2.56 -4.15 -18.15
CA ASN A 90 -1.72 -4.61 -19.25
C ASN A 90 -0.39 -3.83 -19.40
N VAL A 91 0.20 -3.49 -18.25
CA VAL A 91 1.47 -2.76 -18.18
C VAL A 91 2.59 -3.72 -17.77
N PRO A 92 3.70 -3.81 -18.53
CA PRO A 92 4.82 -4.64 -18.12
C PRO A 92 5.57 -4.01 -16.93
N PRO A 93 6.13 -4.80 -16.01
CA PRO A 93 6.87 -4.29 -14.83
C PRO A 93 7.98 -3.30 -15.16
N SER A 94 8.61 -3.42 -16.35
CA SER A 94 9.66 -2.52 -16.82
C SER A 94 9.20 -1.08 -17.09
N LYS A 95 7.88 -0.82 -17.10
CA LYS A 95 7.29 0.51 -17.27
C LYS A 95 6.95 1.19 -15.96
N VAL A 96 7.04 0.47 -14.83
CA VAL A 96 6.78 1.06 -13.51
C VAL A 96 7.97 1.92 -13.11
N ASP A 97 7.70 3.17 -12.74
CA ASP A 97 8.71 4.16 -12.34
C ASP A 97 8.88 4.23 -10.82
N LEU A 98 7.83 3.88 -10.07
CA LEU A 98 7.83 3.92 -8.62
C LEU A 98 6.95 2.82 -8.01
N ILE A 99 7.44 2.17 -6.96
CA ILE A 99 6.72 1.21 -6.14
C ILE A 99 6.63 1.75 -4.71
N ILE A 100 5.42 1.95 -4.23
CA ILE A 100 5.12 2.38 -2.87
C ILE A 100 4.42 1.23 -2.16
N CYS A 101 5.10 0.61 -1.19
CA CYS A 101 4.51 -0.47 -0.38
C CYS A 101 4.16 0.06 1.01
N SER A 102 2.88 0.23 1.29
CA SER A 102 2.39 0.53 2.63
C SER A 102 2.24 -0.76 3.43
N THR A 103 2.90 -0.85 4.58
CA THR A 103 2.81 -2.00 5.49
C THR A 103 3.20 -1.63 6.91
N SER A 104 2.61 -2.29 7.90
CA SER A 104 3.05 -2.25 9.32
C SER A 104 3.65 -3.57 9.78
N SER A 105 3.74 -4.55 8.89
CA SER A 105 4.32 -5.88 9.12
C SER A 105 5.33 -6.21 8.03
N PRO A 106 6.35 -5.35 7.80
CA PRO A 106 7.30 -5.55 6.71
C PRO A 106 8.12 -6.82 6.91
N GLU A 107 8.71 -7.31 5.82
CA GLU A 107 9.61 -8.47 5.86
C GLU A 107 10.81 -8.21 6.80
N TYR A 108 11.34 -7.00 6.74
CA TYR A 108 12.50 -6.54 7.50
C TYR A 108 12.30 -5.08 7.92
N ILE A 109 13.00 -4.64 8.97
CA ILE A 109 13.11 -3.20 9.28
C ILE A 109 13.84 -2.48 8.13
N PHE A 110 14.87 -3.13 7.59
CA PHE A 110 15.52 -2.77 6.34
C PHE A 110 16.14 -4.02 5.71
N PRO A 111 16.14 -4.17 4.37
CA PRO A 111 15.64 -3.24 3.35
C PRO A 111 14.10 -3.17 3.29
N ALA A 112 13.57 -2.19 2.56
CA ALA A 112 12.14 -2.03 2.33
C ALA A 112 11.51 -3.24 1.60
N THR A 113 10.29 -3.60 2.00
CA THR A 113 9.43 -4.61 1.36
C THR A 113 9.21 -4.29 -0.13
N ALA A 114 9.04 -3.01 -0.47
CA ALA A 114 8.92 -2.54 -1.85
C ALA A 114 10.12 -2.94 -2.72
N CYS A 115 11.35 -2.99 -2.17
CA CYS A 115 12.54 -3.42 -2.91
C CYS A 115 12.50 -4.92 -3.21
N LEU A 116 11.93 -5.73 -2.31
CA LEU A 116 11.72 -7.16 -2.55
C LEU A 116 10.69 -7.38 -3.66
N VAL A 117 9.59 -6.62 -3.63
CA VAL A 117 8.56 -6.62 -4.67
C VAL A 117 9.15 -6.18 -6.02
N GLN A 118 9.97 -5.13 -6.02
CA GLN A 118 10.64 -4.60 -7.21
C GLN A 118 11.50 -5.67 -7.91
N ASP A 119 12.33 -6.39 -7.15
CA ASP A 119 13.15 -7.49 -7.66
C ASP A 119 12.28 -8.64 -8.17
N ALA A 120 11.27 -9.05 -7.41
CA ALA A 120 10.37 -10.15 -7.73
C ALA A 120 9.49 -9.91 -8.98
N LEU A 121 9.16 -8.65 -9.26
CA LEU A 121 8.45 -8.23 -10.47
C LEU A 121 9.39 -8.05 -11.67
N GLY A 122 10.69 -7.84 -11.43
CA GLY A 122 11.65 -7.43 -12.46
C GLY A 122 11.51 -5.96 -12.89
N ALA A 123 10.91 -5.11 -12.05
CA ALA A 123 10.64 -3.70 -12.30
C ALA A 123 11.90 -2.83 -12.19
N HIS A 124 12.86 -3.05 -13.09
CA HIS A 124 14.22 -2.52 -13.00
C HIS A 124 14.37 -1.01 -13.17
N ASN A 125 13.33 -0.32 -13.65
CA ASN A 125 13.30 1.14 -13.76
C ASN A 125 12.64 1.79 -12.53
N ALA A 126 12.01 1.00 -11.65
CA ALA A 126 11.25 1.53 -10.54
C ALA A 126 12.16 1.90 -9.36
N GLY A 127 12.01 3.13 -8.85
CA GLY A 127 12.31 3.43 -7.45
C GLY A 127 11.38 2.62 -6.53
N ALA A 128 11.81 2.33 -5.31
CA ALA A 128 11.00 1.53 -4.38
C ALA A 128 11.21 1.97 -2.93
N PHE A 129 10.13 2.19 -2.19
CA PHE A 129 10.19 2.48 -0.75
C PHE A 129 8.95 1.98 -0.01
N ASP A 130 9.12 1.75 1.29
CA ASP A 130 8.03 1.42 2.20
C ASP A 130 7.44 2.70 2.81
N LEU A 131 6.11 2.75 2.92
CA LEU A 131 5.38 3.84 3.56
C LEU A 131 4.77 3.35 4.87
N SER A 132 5.17 3.95 5.99
CA SER A 132 4.64 3.62 7.31
C SER A 132 3.69 4.71 7.81
N ALA A 133 2.39 4.52 7.60
CA ALA A 133 1.32 5.33 8.19
C ALA A 133 0.14 4.46 8.67
N ALA A 134 0.48 3.26 9.16
CA ALA A 134 -0.47 2.25 9.65
C ALA A 134 -1.64 2.04 8.67
N CYS A 135 -2.85 1.77 9.15
CA CYS A 135 -3.98 1.44 8.27
C CYS A 135 -4.46 2.60 7.37
N SER A 136 -3.97 3.84 7.57
CA SER A 136 -4.21 4.95 6.62
C SER A 136 -3.22 4.96 5.44
N GLY A 137 -2.19 4.11 5.50
CA GLY A 137 -1.02 4.19 4.64
C GLY A 137 -1.27 3.92 3.15
N PHE A 138 -2.25 3.09 2.79
CA PHE A 138 -2.62 2.93 1.37
C PHE A 138 -3.11 4.26 0.76
N VAL A 139 -3.90 5.02 1.51
CA VAL A 139 -4.43 6.32 1.06
C VAL A 139 -3.34 7.39 1.05
N TYR A 140 -2.41 7.37 2.02
CA TYR A 140 -1.17 8.15 1.94
C TYR A 140 -0.39 7.81 0.66
N GLY A 141 -0.25 6.52 0.33
CA GLY A 141 0.42 6.05 -0.88
C GLY A 141 -0.24 6.57 -2.17
N LEU A 142 -1.56 6.63 -2.23
CA LEU A 142 -2.29 7.26 -3.34
C LEU A 142 -1.96 8.75 -3.49
N SER A 143 -1.88 9.48 -2.38
CA SER A 143 -1.49 10.90 -2.39
C SER A 143 -0.06 11.09 -2.91
N MET A 144 0.88 10.25 -2.47
CA MET A 144 2.27 10.26 -2.97
C MET A 144 2.33 9.93 -4.47
N ALA A 145 1.62 8.89 -4.91
CA ALA A 145 1.54 8.51 -6.32
C ALA A 145 0.98 9.63 -7.20
N ARG A 146 -0.10 10.28 -6.75
CA ARG A 146 -0.66 11.46 -7.40
C ARG A 146 0.38 12.57 -7.52
N GLY A 147 1.10 12.87 -6.45
CA GLY A 147 2.14 13.90 -6.44
C GLY A 147 3.20 13.68 -7.53
N HIS A 148 3.77 12.48 -7.61
CA HIS A 148 4.78 12.12 -8.61
C HIS A 148 4.25 12.19 -10.06
N ILE A 149 3.00 11.76 -10.30
CA ILE A 149 2.40 11.84 -11.63
C ILE A 149 2.17 13.28 -12.07
N LEU A 150 1.62 14.12 -11.18
CA LEU A 150 1.33 15.52 -11.48
C LEU A 150 2.62 16.34 -11.69
N ALA A 151 3.68 16.02 -10.94
CA ALA A 151 4.99 16.64 -11.11
C ALA A 151 5.69 16.24 -12.42
N GLY A 152 5.27 15.15 -13.06
CA GLY A 152 5.92 14.60 -14.26
C GLY A 152 7.11 13.69 -13.96
N ASP A 153 7.34 13.34 -12.70
CA ASP A 153 8.42 12.44 -12.25
C ASP A 153 8.11 10.96 -12.50
N ALA A 154 6.84 10.61 -12.71
CA ALA A 154 6.39 9.25 -12.99
C ALA A 154 5.26 9.20 -14.03
N GLU A 155 5.28 8.16 -14.85
CA GLU A 155 4.19 7.74 -15.74
C GLU A 155 3.35 6.63 -15.08
N TYR A 156 3.99 5.70 -14.37
CA TYR A 156 3.32 4.58 -13.69
C TYR A 156 3.84 4.39 -12.27
N VAL A 157 2.93 4.51 -11.30
CA VAL A 157 3.21 4.28 -9.87
C VAL A 157 2.37 3.12 -9.36
N LEU A 158 3.03 2.10 -8.82
CA LEU A 158 2.38 0.96 -8.19
C LEU A 158 2.24 1.24 -6.68
N VAL A 159 1.00 1.27 -6.19
CA VAL A 159 0.69 1.49 -4.77
C VAL A 159 0.12 0.22 -4.18
N ILE A 160 0.72 -0.27 -3.09
CA ILE A 160 0.39 -1.55 -2.48
C ILE A 160 0.08 -1.33 -1.00
N GLY A 161 -0.99 -1.93 -0.49
CA GLY A 161 -1.20 -2.19 0.93
C GLY A 161 -1.04 -3.68 1.18
N SER A 162 -0.14 -4.10 2.06
CA SER A 162 0.12 -5.52 2.33
C SER A 162 0.44 -5.76 3.78
N GLU A 163 -0.13 -6.80 4.37
CA GLU A 163 0.07 -7.13 5.76
C GLU A 163 0.02 -8.63 6.05
N THR A 164 0.86 -9.05 7.00
CA THR A 164 0.69 -10.29 7.75
C THR A 164 0.66 -10.00 9.25
N LEU A 165 -0.41 -9.35 9.72
CA LEU A 165 -0.59 -8.91 11.11
C LEU A 165 -0.73 -10.09 12.07
N SER A 166 -1.17 -11.25 11.59
CA SER A 166 -1.23 -12.49 12.36
C SER A 166 0.10 -12.86 13.04
N ARG A 167 1.22 -12.39 12.49
CA ARG A 167 2.59 -12.60 13.03
C ARG A 167 2.95 -11.68 14.19
N VAL A 168 2.22 -10.59 14.37
CA VAL A 168 2.48 -9.57 15.41
C VAL A 168 1.28 -9.40 16.34
N VAL A 169 0.33 -10.34 16.33
CA VAL A 169 -0.78 -10.39 17.28
C VAL A 169 -0.50 -11.39 18.39
N ASP A 170 -0.93 -11.05 19.61
CA ASP A 170 -0.85 -11.96 20.75
C ASP A 170 -2.09 -12.87 20.75
N TRP A 171 -1.91 -14.13 20.36
CA TRP A 171 -3.01 -15.12 20.29
C TRP A 171 -3.60 -15.50 21.65
N THR A 172 -3.04 -15.00 22.75
CA THR A 172 -3.61 -15.13 24.09
C THR A 172 -4.43 -13.90 24.53
N ASP A 173 -4.31 -12.79 23.81
CA ASP A 173 -5.06 -11.55 24.07
C ASP A 173 -6.28 -11.42 23.16
N ARG A 174 -7.45 -11.76 23.71
CA ARG A 174 -8.73 -11.63 23.02
C ARG A 174 -9.06 -10.21 22.52
N ASN A 175 -8.43 -9.17 23.08
CA ASN A 175 -8.73 -7.79 22.69
C ASN A 175 -8.15 -7.43 21.32
N THR A 176 -7.16 -8.18 20.84
CA THR A 176 -6.44 -7.90 19.60
C THR A 176 -6.51 -9.07 18.62
N CYS A 177 -6.37 -10.32 19.07
CA CYS A 177 -6.32 -11.51 18.18
C CYS A 177 -7.61 -11.75 17.38
N VAL A 178 -8.75 -11.26 17.87
CA VAL A 178 -10.04 -11.38 17.18
C VAL A 178 -10.20 -10.39 16.03
N LEU A 179 -9.35 -9.36 15.95
CA LEU A 179 -9.52 -8.22 15.06
C LEU A 179 -8.80 -8.38 13.74
N PHE A 180 -7.55 -8.85 13.77
CA PHE A 180 -6.64 -8.72 12.65
C PHE A 180 -6.67 -9.92 11.72
N GLY A 181 -6.51 -9.65 10.43
CA GLY A 181 -6.29 -10.64 9.39
C GLY A 181 -5.14 -10.21 8.48
N ASP A 182 -4.83 -11.07 7.52
CA ASP A 182 -3.73 -10.90 6.58
C ASP A 182 -4.23 -10.76 5.16
N GLY A 183 -3.45 -10.08 4.32
CA GLY A 183 -3.76 -9.92 2.91
C GLY A 183 -3.00 -8.78 2.25
N ALA A 184 -3.17 -8.68 0.94
CA ALA A 184 -2.61 -7.60 0.15
C ALA A 184 -3.60 -7.11 -0.91
N GLY A 185 -3.53 -5.82 -1.21
CA GLY A 185 -4.19 -5.20 -2.34
C GLY A 185 -3.27 -4.17 -2.98
N ALA A 186 -3.33 -4.04 -4.30
CA ALA A 186 -2.51 -3.14 -5.08
C ALA A 186 -3.33 -2.42 -6.14
N VAL A 187 -2.91 -1.21 -6.48
CA VAL A 187 -3.40 -0.46 -7.64
C VAL A 187 -2.23 0.10 -8.45
N LEU A 188 -2.41 0.16 -9.77
CA LEU A 188 -1.52 0.89 -10.65
C LEU A 188 -2.14 2.26 -10.95
N VAL A 189 -1.44 3.32 -10.60
CA VAL A 189 -1.79 4.70 -10.94
C VAL A 189 -0.97 5.11 -12.15
N ALA A 190 -1.64 5.59 -13.19
CA ALA A 190 -1.02 6.02 -14.44
C ALA A 190 -1.27 7.50 -14.73
N ALA A 191 -0.30 8.15 -15.35
CA ALA A 191 -0.47 9.47 -15.92
C ALA A 191 -1.49 9.43 -17.06
N SER A 192 -2.31 10.48 -17.14
CA SER A 192 -3.32 10.65 -18.17
C SER A 192 -3.47 12.13 -18.51
N ASN A 193 -3.81 12.41 -19.77
CA ASN A 193 -4.21 13.75 -20.21
C ASN A 193 -5.74 13.94 -20.14
N VAL A 194 -6.48 12.91 -19.72
CA VAL A 194 -7.93 12.94 -19.57
C VAL A 194 -8.27 13.37 -18.13
N PRO A 195 -9.07 14.44 -17.94
CA PRO A 195 -9.49 14.87 -16.61
C PRO A 195 -10.16 13.76 -15.80
N GLY A 196 -9.85 13.69 -14.51
CA GLY A 196 -10.38 12.70 -13.56
C GLY A 196 -9.28 12.01 -12.77
N GLY A 197 -9.54 10.78 -12.33
CA GLY A 197 -8.60 10.04 -11.47
C GLY A 197 -8.61 10.59 -10.06
N ILE A 198 -7.45 10.64 -9.40
CA ILE A 198 -7.33 11.13 -8.02
C ILE A 198 -7.48 12.66 -8.00
N MET A 199 -8.65 13.13 -7.56
CA MET A 199 -9.05 14.53 -7.59
C MET A 199 -8.41 15.30 -6.44
N ALA A 200 -8.55 14.79 -5.22
CA ALA A 200 -8.07 15.41 -4.00
C ALA A 200 -7.63 14.37 -2.97
N SER A 201 -6.77 14.79 -2.04
CA SER A 201 -6.36 14.00 -0.89
C SER A 201 -6.35 14.87 0.37
N GLU A 202 -6.71 14.25 1.48
CA GLU A 202 -6.64 14.79 2.84
C GLU A 202 -5.72 13.87 3.64
N LEU A 203 -4.67 14.41 4.24
CA LEU A 203 -3.73 13.66 5.07
C LEU A 203 -3.63 14.33 6.43
N GLY A 204 -3.69 13.57 7.51
CA GLY A 204 -3.54 14.13 8.84
C GLY A 204 -2.99 13.14 9.87
N SER A 205 -2.42 13.71 10.92
CA SER A 205 -1.78 12.95 11.99
C SER A 205 -1.87 13.70 13.31
N ASP A 206 -2.05 12.96 14.39
CA ASP A 206 -1.95 13.43 15.78
C ASP A 206 -1.04 12.46 16.55
N GLY A 207 0.25 12.80 16.56
CA GLY A 207 1.31 12.02 17.19
C GLY A 207 1.17 11.87 18.71
N SER A 208 0.32 12.67 19.35
CA SER A 208 0.14 12.62 20.81
C SER A 208 -0.58 11.35 21.28
N GLY A 209 -1.25 10.63 20.37
CA GLY A 209 -1.94 9.36 20.64
C GLY A 209 -1.16 8.11 20.25
N ALA A 210 0.16 8.18 20.13
CA ALA A 210 1.01 7.08 19.66
C ALA A 210 0.84 5.78 20.48
N ASP A 211 0.58 5.89 21.78
CA ASP A 211 0.40 4.77 22.70
C ASP A 211 -0.98 4.08 22.60
N ALA A 212 -1.94 4.70 21.91
CA ALA A 212 -3.29 4.14 21.75
C ALA A 212 -3.33 2.89 20.85
N LEU A 213 -2.39 2.75 19.93
CA LEU A 213 -2.20 1.55 19.10
C LEU A 213 -0.73 1.45 18.68
N ILE A 214 -0.01 0.46 19.20
CA ILE A 214 1.45 0.37 19.06
C ILE A 214 1.94 -1.08 19.15
N ILE A 215 3.09 -1.37 18.54
CA ILE A 215 3.94 -2.52 18.91
C ILE A 215 5.10 -1.95 19.73
N PRO A 216 5.14 -2.13 21.06
CA PRO A 216 6.12 -1.45 21.92
C PRO A 216 7.59 -1.79 21.63
N GLY A 217 7.86 -3.05 21.30
CA GLY A 217 9.20 -3.63 21.16
C GLY A 217 9.61 -3.93 19.73
N GLY A 218 10.89 -4.15 19.52
CA GLY A 218 11.50 -4.48 18.22
C GLY A 218 12.08 -3.27 17.48
N GLY A 219 11.65 -2.05 17.84
CA GLY A 219 12.22 -0.80 17.37
C GLY A 219 13.38 -0.28 18.22
N SER A 220 13.80 0.96 17.95
CA SER A 220 14.93 1.60 18.64
C SER A 220 14.66 1.94 20.12
N ALA A 221 13.41 2.23 20.48
CA ALA A 221 13.04 2.56 21.86
C ALA A 221 13.12 1.34 22.80
N MET A 222 12.80 0.15 22.28
CA MET A 222 12.87 -1.12 23.00
C MET A 222 13.39 -2.21 22.07
N PRO A 223 14.73 -2.30 21.87
CA PRO A 223 15.33 -3.31 21.00
C PRO A 223 14.97 -4.74 21.41
N ALA A 224 15.12 -5.67 20.48
CA ALA A 224 14.91 -7.09 20.75
C ALA A 224 15.88 -7.57 21.86
N SER A 225 15.31 -8.11 22.93
CA SER A 225 16.02 -8.72 24.04
C SER A 225 15.16 -9.83 24.64
N LEU A 226 15.75 -10.70 25.46
CA LEU A 226 14.99 -11.73 26.16
C LEU A 226 13.84 -11.11 26.99
N GLU A 227 14.09 -9.95 27.60
CA GLU A 227 13.09 -9.21 28.38
C GLU A 227 11.91 -8.73 27.52
N THR A 228 12.18 -8.05 26.40
CA THR A 228 11.12 -7.50 25.54
C THR A 228 10.31 -8.58 24.83
N VAL A 229 10.92 -9.72 24.52
CA VAL A 229 10.21 -10.89 24.01
C VAL A 229 9.35 -11.53 25.09
N SER A 230 9.92 -11.76 26.29
CA SER A 230 9.22 -12.47 27.37
C SER A 230 8.02 -11.71 27.93
N ASN A 231 8.05 -10.37 27.88
CA ASN A 231 6.94 -9.53 28.34
C ASN A 231 5.90 -9.23 27.23
N GLY A 232 6.06 -9.79 26.03
CA GLY A 232 5.12 -9.64 24.92
C GLY A 232 5.12 -8.25 24.28
N SER A 233 6.22 -7.49 24.38
CA SER A 233 6.33 -6.15 23.77
C SER A 233 6.34 -6.18 22.24
N HIS A 234 6.60 -7.32 21.62
CA HIS A 234 6.62 -7.46 20.15
C HIS A 234 5.24 -7.74 19.54
N TYR A 235 4.19 -7.75 20.37
CA TYR A 235 2.81 -7.87 19.91
C TYR A 235 2.09 -6.52 19.93
N ALA A 236 1.11 -6.36 19.03
CA ALA A 236 0.26 -5.18 18.98
C ALA A 236 -0.51 -5.00 20.30
N LYS A 237 -0.49 -3.78 20.83
CA LYS A 237 -1.23 -3.33 22.02
C LYS A 237 -2.16 -2.19 21.60
N MET A 238 -3.37 -2.19 22.15
CA MET A 238 -4.41 -1.24 21.72
C MET A 238 -5.31 -0.80 22.88
N ASP A 239 -5.49 0.51 23.04
CA ASP A 239 -6.66 1.08 23.74
C ASP A 239 -7.81 1.24 22.74
N GLY A 240 -8.65 0.20 22.65
CA GLY A 240 -9.78 0.18 21.72
C GLY A 240 -10.78 1.31 21.94
N LYS A 241 -10.91 1.88 23.15
CA LYS A 241 -11.83 3.01 23.40
C LYS A 241 -11.25 4.30 22.84
N ALA A 242 -9.95 4.54 23.04
CA ALA A 242 -9.26 5.70 22.48
C ALA A 242 -9.30 5.66 20.94
N VAL A 243 -8.93 4.51 20.36
CA VAL A 243 -8.96 4.30 18.90
C VAL A 243 -10.35 4.48 18.33
N PHE A 244 -11.40 3.90 18.94
CA PHE A 244 -12.77 4.06 18.47
C PHE A 244 -13.24 5.53 18.46
N ARG A 245 -12.99 6.26 19.57
CA ARG A 245 -13.38 7.69 19.65
C ARG A 245 -12.66 8.53 18.59
N PHE A 246 -11.36 8.31 18.43
CA PHE A 246 -10.57 8.98 17.40
C PHE A 246 -11.12 8.68 16.00
N ALA A 247 -11.23 7.40 15.66
CA ALA A 247 -11.66 6.91 14.34
C ALA A 247 -13.03 7.46 13.93
N THR A 248 -14.00 7.41 14.83
CA THR A 248 -15.37 7.88 14.53
C THR A 248 -15.44 9.37 14.23
N ARG A 249 -14.52 10.18 14.77
CA ARG A 249 -14.40 11.62 14.49
C ARG A 249 -13.68 11.86 13.17
N VAL A 250 -12.48 11.31 13.00
CA VAL A 250 -11.60 11.65 11.85
C VAL A 250 -12.09 11.10 10.53
N MET A 251 -12.73 9.91 10.53
CA MET A 251 -13.31 9.34 9.31
C MET A 251 -14.37 10.25 8.69
N ALA A 252 -15.23 10.85 9.52
CA ALA A 252 -16.28 11.73 9.05
C ALA A 252 -15.74 13.10 8.61
N SER A 253 -14.82 13.70 9.37
CA SER A 253 -14.21 14.97 8.97
C SER A 253 -13.40 14.84 7.70
N ALA A 254 -12.47 13.88 7.64
CA ALA A 254 -11.60 13.70 6.47
C ALA A 254 -12.39 13.40 5.19
N THR A 255 -13.50 12.68 5.28
CA THR A 255 -14.40 12.45 4.14
C THR A 255 -15.04 13.76 3.66
N ARG A 256 -15.55 14.61 4.56
CA ARG A 256 -16.09 15.92 4.17
C ARG A 256 -15.01 16.80 3.56
N ASP A 257 -13.85 16.86 4.20
CA ASP A 257 -12.75 17.73 3.79
C ASP A 257 -12.24 17.33 2.39
N VAL A 258 -12.11 16.03 2.09
CA VAL A 258 -11.65 15.59 0.77
C VAL A 258 -12.71 15.78 -0.33
N VAL A 259 -13.99 15.61 0.01
CA VAL A 259 -15.11 15.83 -0.92
C VAL A 259 -15.20 17.32 -1.28
N GLU A 260 -15.12 18.21 -0.29
CA GLU A 260 -15.08 19.65 -0.50
C GLU A 260 -13.85 20.06 -1.33
N LYS A 261 -12.66 19.53 -0.99
CA LYS A 261 -11.42 19.77 -1.78
C LYS A 261 -11.52 19.28 -3.23
N ALA A 262 -12.34 18.27 -3.50
CA ALA A 262 -12.61 17.78 -4.84
C ALA A 262 -13.66 18.64 -5.59
N GLY A 263 -14.23 19.67 -4.95
CA GLY A 263 -15.30 20.49 -5.50
C GLY A 263 -16.64 19.77 -5.58
N LEU A 264 -16.83 18.75 -4.73
CA LEU A 264 -18.03 17.91 -4.69
C LEU A 264 -18.83 18.17 -3.40
N THR A 265 -20.07 17.69 -3.39
CA THR A 265 -20.88 17.53 -2.19
C THR A 265 -20.97 16.05 -1.79
N ILE A 266 -21.41 15.76 -0.56
CA ILE A 266 -21.61 14.38 -0.11
C ILE A 266 -22.64 13.63 -0.98
N ASP A 267 -23.63 14.35 -1.52
CA ASP A 267 -24.66 13.76 -2.38
C ASP A 267 -24.10 13.29 -3.73
N ASP A 268 -23.00 13.91 -4.19
CA ASP A 268 -22.29 13.53 -5.41
C ASP A 268 -21.44 12.26 -5.25
N VAL A 269 -21.25 11.77 -4.02
CA VAL A 269 -20.44 10.56 -3.76
C VAL A 269 -21.24 9.32 -4.12
N ASP A 270 -20.70 8.49 -5.01
CA ASP A 270 -21.34 7.26 -5.48
C ASP A 270 -20.95 6.06 -4.60
N LEU A 271 -19.71 6.03 -4.11
CA LEU A 271 -19.21 4.93 -3.30
C LEU A 271 -18.18 5.41 -2.28
N VAL A 272 -18.28 4.92 -1.05
CA VAL A 272 -17.27 5.08 0.00
C VAL A 272 -16.67 3.73 0.32
N ILE A 273 -15.34 3.66 0.25
CA ILE A 273 -14.56 2.46 0.61
C ILE A 273 -13.73 2.82 1.85
N PRO A 274 -14.28 2.60 3.05
CA PRO A 274 -13.60 2.91 4.29
C PRO A 274 -12.56 1.83 4.67
N HIS A 275 -11.65 2.18 5.56
CA HIS A 275 -10.83 1.20 6.28
C HIS A 275 -11.71 0.22 7.07
N GLN A 276 -11.40 -1.07 6.95
CA GLN A 276 -12.20 -2.18 7.49
C GLN A 276 -11.69 -2.60 8.88
N ALA A 277 -11.67 -1.68 9.84
CA ALA A 277 -11.22 -1.98 11.20
C ALA A 277 -12.29 -2.67 12.05
N ASN A 278 -13.52 -2.15 11.96
CA ASN A 278 -14.64 -2.52 12.82
C ASN A 278 -15.93 -1.96 12.19
N LYS A 279 -16.92 -2.82 11.97
CA LYS A 279 -18.20 -2.45 11.32
C LYS A 279 -18.90 -1.29 12.04
N ARG A 280 -18.81 -1.22 13.38
CA ARG A 280 -19.46 -0.15 14.18
C ARG A 280 -18.83 1.22 13.95
N ILE A 281 -17.53 1.28 13.66
CA ILE A 281 -16.86 2.55 13.31
C ILE A 281 -17.46 3.06 12.00
N ILE A 282 -17.51 2.21 10.96
CA ILE A 282 -18.08 2.55 9.64
C ILE A 282 -19.54 3.02 9.79
N GLN A 283 -20.36 2.26 10.53
CA GLN A 283 -21.75 2.63 10.78
C GLN A 283 -21.88 3.98 11.51
N SER A 284 -20.96 4.29 12.43
CA SER A 284 -21.02 5.52 13.21
C SER A 284 -20.51 6.75 12.47
N SER A 285 -19.41 6.62 11.74
CA SER A 285 -18.79 7.74 11.02
C SER A 285 -19.40 7.95 9.65
N VAL A 286 -19.46 6.91 8.82
CA VAL A 286 -19.90 7.05 7.42
C VAL A 286 -21.42 7.07 7.35
N LEU A 287 -22.10 6.02 7.83
CA LEU A 287 -23.55 5.92 7.64
C LEU A 287 -24.34 6.97 8.44
N ARG A 288 -24.03 7.13 9.73
CA ARG A 288 -24.81 8.03 10.60
C ARG A 288 -24.38 9.50 10.54
N GLN A 289 -23.08 9.79 10.69
CA GLN A 289 -22.63 11.19 10.73
C GLN A 289 -22.62 11.86 9.35
N LEU A 290 -22.27 11.14 8.28
CA LEU A 290 -22.32 11.68 6.92
C LEU A 290 -23.67 11.45 6.23
N LYS A 291 -24.56 10.64 6.82
CA LYS A 291 -25.87 10.28 6.24
C LYS A 291 -25.75 9.62 4.87
N ILE A 292 -24.65 8.90 4.62
CA ILE A 292 -24.45 8.15 3.38
C ILE A 292 -25.22 6.82 3.50
N PRO A 293 -26.07 6.46 2.51
CA PRO A 293 -26.78 5.19 2.50
C PRO A 293 -25.84 3.97 2.53
N GLU A 294 -26.28 2.86 3.14
CA GLU A 294 -25.44 1.67 3.32
C GLU A 294 -25.02 1.04 1.99
N GLU A 295 -25.87 1.10 0.97
CA GLU A 295 -25.59 0.61 -0.39
C GLU A 295 -24.43 1.36 -1.07
N LYS A 296 -24.17 2.61 -0.67
CA LYS A 296 -23.03 3.43 -1.12
C LYS A 296 -21.77 3.19 -0.29
N VAL A 297 -21.74 2.20 0.60
CA VAL A 297 -20.56 1.90 1.43
C VAL A 297 -20.14 0.45 1.26
N VAL A 298 -18.83 0.22 1.08
CA VAL A 298 -18.27 -1.14 1.01
C VAL A 298 -17.91 -1.62 2.41
N ILE A 299 -18.45 -2.78 2.80
CA ILE A 299 -18.21 -3.40 4.11
C ILE A 299 -17.94 -4.89 3.88
N ASN A 300 -16.69 -5.29 4.07
CA ASN A 300 -16.23 -6.69 3.94
C ASN A 300 -15.43 -7.19 5.15
N VAL A 301 -15.35 -6.37 6.21
CA VAL A 301 -14.68 -6.71 7.48
C VAL A 301 -15.12 -8.05 8.08
N GLN A 302 -16.34 -8.50 7.79
CA GLN A 302 -16.87 -9.80 8.19
C GLN A 302 -16.06 -11.00 7.65
N LYS A 303 -15.50 -10.88 6.43
CA LYS A 303 -14.78 -11.95 5.73
C LYS A 303 -13.27 -11.94 5.98
N TYR A 304 -12.70 -10.75 6.21
CA TYR A 304 -11.24 -10.59 6.23
C TYR A 304 -10.68 -10.16 7.58
N GLY A 305 -11.54 -9.72 8.51
CA GLY A 305 -11.09 -8.95 9.65
C GLY A 305 -10.44 -7.63 9.23
N ASN A 306 -9.61 -7.10 10.11
CA ASN A 306 -8.80 -5.90 9.88
C ASN A 306 -7.45 -6.28 9.27
N THR A 307 -7.30 -6.03 7.96
CA THR A 307 -6.05 -6.24 7.20
C THR A 307 -5.20 -4.96 7.09
N SER A 308 -5.34 -4.02 8.03
CA SER A 308 -4.64 -2.72 8.09
C SER A 308 -4.60 -2.02 6.72
N THR A 309 -3.42 -1.84 6.13
CA THR A 309 -3.19 -1.11 4.87
C THR A 309 -3.84 -1.79 3.67
N ALA A 310 -4.03 -3.11 3.71
CA ALA A 310 -4.60 -3.88 2.62
C ALA A 310 -6.13 -3.76 2.54
N SER A 311 -6.80 -3.27 3.59
CA SER A 311 -8.26 -3.36 3.67
C SER A 311 -8.99 -2.58 2.57
N ILE A 312 -8.50 -1.36 2.28
CA ILE A 312 -9.11 -0.48 1.27
C ILE A 312 -8.91 -1.04 -0.15
N PRO A 313 -7.68 -1.43 -0.58
CA PRO A 313 -7.52 -1.99 -1.91
C PRO A 313 -8.16 -3.37 -2.07
N ILE A 314 -8.25 -4.21 -1.02
CA ILE A 314 -9.04 -5.46 -1.06
C ILE A 314 -10.53 -5.13 -1.30
N ALA A 315 -11.09 -4.21 -0.51
CA ALA A 315 -12.49 -3.79 -0.66
C ALA A 315 -12.78 -3.14 -2.01
N LEU A 316 -11.83 -2.40 -2.59
CA LEU A 316 -11.93 -1.89 -3.96
C LEU A 316 -12.03 -3.01 -4.99
N CYS A 317 -11.19 -4.04 -4.88
CA CYS A 317 -11.22 -5.17 -5.82
C CYS A 317 -12.56 -5.91 -5.75
N GLU A 318 -13.06 -6.22 -4.55
CA GLU A 318 -14.39 -6.84 -4.39
C GLU A 318 -15.50 -5.94 -4.95
N ALA A 319 -15.49 -4.63 -4.68
CA ALA A 319 -16.51 -3.73 -5.19
C ALA A 319 -16.52 -3.67 -6.73
N ILE A 320 -15.36 -3.78 -7.38
CA ILE A 320 -15.26 -3.88 -8.84
C ILE A 320 -15.83 -5.22 -9.33
N GLU A 321 -15.46 -6.34 -8.70
CA GLU A 321 -15.97 -7.67 -9.03
C GLU A 321 -17.49 -7.79 -8.85
N GLU A 322 -18.05 -7.11 -7.85
CA GLU A 322 -19.49 -7.00 -7.58
C GLU A 322 -20.22 -6.03 -8.53
N GLY A 323 -19.52 -5.35 -9.43
CA GLY A 323 -20.11 -4.39 -10.37
C GLY A 323 -20.60 -3.09 -9.72
N ARG A 324 -20.09 -2.75 -8.54
CA ARG A 324 -20.45 -1.54 -7.76
C ARG A 324 -19.66 -0.31 -8.17
N VAL A 325 -18.56 -0.49 -8.91
CA VAL A 325 -17.73 0.59 -9.46
C VAL A 325 -18.00 0.73 -10.95
N LYS A 326 -18.37 1.93 -11.37
CA LYS A 326 -18.71 2.26 -12.76
C LYS A 326 -17.87 3.44 -13.27
N PRO A 327 -17.65 3.55 -14.59
CA PRO A 327 -17.10 4.75 -15.18
C PRO A 327 -17.92 5.97 -14.78
N ASN A 328 -17.22 7.03 -14.39
CA ASN A 328 -17.72 8.30 -13.87
C ASN A 328 -18.21 8.29 -12.42
N ASP A 329 -18.01 7.22 -11.65
CA ASP A 329 -18.32 7.26 -10.22
C ASP A 329 -17.35 8.17 -9.45
N ASN A 330 -17.88 8.90 -8.48
CA ASN A 330 -17.11 9.61 -7.46
C ASN A 330 -16.93 8.68 -6.25
N ILE A 331 -15.71 8.17 -6.09
CA ILE A 331 -15.34 7.22 -5.05
C ILE A 331 -14.51 7.92 -3.99
N VAL A 332 -14.82 7.69 -2.71
CA VAL A 332 -14.01 8.16 -1.59
C VAL A 332 -13.37 6.98 -0.86
N PHE A 333 -12.04 6.97 -0.84
CA PHE A 333 -11.26 6.14 0.07
C PHE A 333 -11.03 6.90 1.37
N VAL A 334 -11.23 6.27 2.51
CA VAL A 334 -10.95 6.93 3.81
C VAL A 334 -10.49 5.92 4.84
N GLY A 335 -9.40 6.23 5.55
CA GLY A 335 -8.80 5.36 6.55
C GLY A 335 -8.20 6.10 7.72
N PHE A 336 -7.92 5.35 8.78
CA PHE A 336 -7.27 5.83 10.00
C PHE A 336 -6.40 4.71 10.56
N GLY A 337 -5.39 5.03 11.37
CA GLY A 337 -4.51 4.02 11.94
C GLY A 337 -3.66 4.53 13.10
N ALA A 338 -2.71 3.71 13.53
CA ALA A 338 -1.69 4.09 14.52
C ALA A 338 -0.94 5.37 14.12
N GLY A 339 -0.39 6.07 15.12
CA GLY A 339 0.18 7.42 14.97
C GLY A 339 -0.32 8.42 16.02
N LEU A 340 -1.61 8.77 16.09
CA LEU A 340 -2.71 8.29 15.23
C LEU A 340 -2.77 9.06 13.90
N THR A 341 -3.03 8.35 12.81
CA THR A 341 -3.07 8.90 11.44
C THR A 341 -4.46 8.77 10.83
N TRP A 342 -4.77 9.62 9.84
CA TRP A 342 -5.95 9.49 8.98
C TRP A 342 -5.65 10.00 7.58
N ALA A 343 -6.35 9.46 6.61
CA ALA A 343 -6.29 9.97 5.25
C ALA A 343 -7.59 9.70 4.50
N ALA A 344 -7.93 10.60 3.59
CA ALA A 344 -9.01 10.42 2.64
C ALA A 344 -8.56 10.81 1.22
N CYS A 345 -9.17 10.19 0.22
CA CYS A 345 -8.82 10.40 -1.19
C CYS A 345 -10.10 10.31 -2.02
N ALA A 346 -10.43 11.40 -2.72
CA ALA A 346 -11.55 11.46 -3.65
C ALA A 346 -11.07 11.14 -5.07
N VAL A 347 -11.73 10.20 -5.72
CA VAL A 347 -11.37 9.69 -7.04
C VAL A 347 -12.57 9.76 -7.97
N ARG A 348 -12.38 10.38 -9.14
CA ARG A 348 -13.29 10.26 -10.27
C ARG A 348 -12.87 9.04 -11.09
N TRP A 349 -13.61 7.94 -10.95
CA TRP A 349 -13.31 6.70 -11.67
C TRP A 349 -13.58 6.89 -13.16
N SER A 350 -12.61 6.61 -14.02
CA SER A 350 -12.75 6.80 -15.49
C SER A 350 -12.46 5.54 -16.30
N VAL A 351 -11.96 4.49 -15.66
CA VAL A 351 -11.50 3.29 -16.34
C VAL A 351 -12.65 2.27 -16.47
N PRO A 352 -12.94 1.76 -17.68
CA PRO A 352 -13.92 0.69 -17.86
C PRO A 352 -13.54 -0.57 -17.08
N VAL A 353 -14.46 -1.04 -16.23
CA VAL A 353 -14.26 -2.24 -15.38
C VAL A 353 -14.46 -3.56 -16.14
N ASP A 354 -15.11 -3.52 -17.30
CA ASP A 354 -15.39 -4.68 -18.18
C ASP A 354 -14.11 -5.32 -18.78
N THR A 355 -12.95 -4.73 -18.50
CA THR A 355 -11.64 -5.13 -19.00
C THR A 355 -10.97 -6.23 -18.16
N VAL A 356 -11.51 -6.55 -16.99
CA VAL A 356 -11.03 -7.66 -16.14
C VAL A 356 -11.45 -8.99 -16.78
N GLY A 357 -10.49 -9.74 -17.33
CA GLY A 357 -10.70 -11.15 -17.72
C GLY A 357 -10.55 -11.50 -19.21
N LYS A 358 -10.06 -10.60 -20.07
CA LYS A 358 -9.83 -10.92 -21.51
C LYS A 358 -8.35 -10.92 -21.92
N ALA A 359 -7.44 -11.26 -21.01
CA ALA A 359 -6.06 -11.49 -21.42
C ALA A 359 -5.99 -12.78 -22.25
N SER A 360 -5.51 -12.69 -23.48
CA SER A 360 -5.27 -13.88 -24.31
C SER A 360 -4.29 -14.83 -23.61
N TRP A 361 -4.38 -16.14 -23.89
CA TRP A 361 -3.43 -17.12 -23.34
C TRP A 361 -1.97 -16.70 -23.59
N TRP A 362 -1.69 -16.15 -24.78
CA TRP A 362 -0.39 -15.62 -25.17
C TRP A 362 0.08 -14.48 -24.25
N THR A 363 -0.81 -13.57 -23.88
CA THR A 363 -0.50 -12.46 -22.97
C THR A 363 -0.13 -12.99 -21.59
N SER A 364 -0.90 -13.94 -21.07
CA SER A 364 -0.67 -14.56 -19.76
C SER A 364 0.65 -15.34 -19.75
N THR A 365 0.91 -16.15 -20.77
CA THR A 365 2.16 -16.92 -20.91
C THR A 365 3.38 -16.01 -21.02
N ARG A 366 3.29 -14.92 -21.81
CA ARG A 366 4.38 -13.95 -21.93
C ARG A 366 4.68 -13.26 -20.60
N ARG A 367 3.66 -12.88 -19.82
CA ARG A 367 3.84 -12.31 -18.48
C ARG A 367 4.50 -13.30 -17.53
N GLN A 368 4.04 -14.55 -17.51
CA GLN A 368 4.65 -15.58 -16.68
C GLN A 368 6.12 -15.80 -17.05
N ALA A 369 6.44 -15.87 -18.34
CA ALA A 369 7.82 -15.95 -18.82
C ALA A 369 8.66 -14.73 -18.36
N THR A 370 8.06 -13.53 -18.32
CA THR A 370 8.72 -12.30 -17.86
C THR A 370 9.07 -12.39 -16.36
N TYR A 371 8.15 -12.88 -15.52
CA TYR A 371 8.41 -13.08 -14.09
C TYR A 371 9.44 -14.18 -13.83
N GLN A 372 9.42 -15.27 -14.61
CA GLN A 372 10.44 -16.32 -14.50
C GLN A 372 11.82 -15.82 -14.95
N ALA A 373 11.88 -15.03 -16.02
CA ALA A 373 13.12 -14.37 -16.44
C ALA A 373 13.62 -13.38 -15.38
N ALA A 374 12.73 -12.65 -14.71
CA ALA A 374 13.10 -11.78 -13.59
C ALA A 374 13.69 -12.58 -12.42
N ALA A 375 13.10 -13.70 -12.05
CA ALA A 375 13.61 -14.59 -11.01
C ALA A 375 15.00 -15.16 -11.38
N ALA A 376 15.16 -15.66 -12.61
CA ALA A 376 16.45 -16.14 -13.12
C ALA A 376 17.52 -15.04 -13.10
N ARG A 377 17.16 -13.83 -13.53
CA ARG A 377 18.05 -12.66 -13.49
C ARG A 377 18.43 -12.27 -12.06
N SER A 378 17.50 -12.31 -11.11
CA SER A 378 17.80 -12.04 -9.69
C SER A 378 18.79 -13.06 -9.14
N MET A 379 18.55 -14.36 -9.36
CA MET A 379 19.47 -15.43 -8.96
C MET A 379 20.85 -15.23 -9.58
N TRP A 380 20.94 -14.93 -10.88
CA TRP A 380 22.19 -14.64 -11.56
C TRP A 380 22.93 -13.44 -10.95
N LYS A 381 22.24 -12.31 -10.71
CA LYS A 381 22.84 -11.13 -10.09
C LYS A 381 23.35 -11.41 -8.68
N ARG A 382 22.62 -12.20 -7.88
CA ARG A 382 23.05 -12.60 -6.54
C ARG A 382 24.28 -13.50 -6.61
N ALA A 383 24.29 -14.47 -7.52
CA ALA A 383 25.45 -15.33 -7.75
C ALA A 383 26.69 -14.52 -8.19
N MET A 384 26.52 -13.59 -9.13
CA MET A 384 27.60 -12.69 -9.57
C MET A 384 28.16 -11.84 -8.42
N ARG A 385 27.30 -11.27 -7.56
CA ARG A 385 27.74 -10.52 -6.38
C ARG A 385 28.55 -11.40 -5.42
N TRP A 386 28.09 -12.62 -5.19
CA TRP A 386 28.83 -13.59 -4.37
C TRP A 386 30.19 -13.94 -4.99
N VAL A 387 30.25 -14.15 -6.31
CA VAL A 387 31.52 -14.38 -7.02
C VAL A 387 32.47 -13.19 -6.82
N TYR A 388 31.97 -11.96 -6.90
CA TYR A 388 32.76 -10.75 -6.67
C TYR A 388 33.22 -10.55 -5.23
N GLU A 389 32.53 -11.13 -4.24
CA GLU A 389 32.97 -11.13 -2.84
C GLU A 389 34.06 -12.17 -2.56
N VAL A 390 34.10 -13.26 -3.35
CA VAL A 390 35.05 -14.35 -3.16
C VAL A 390 36.32 -14.17 -4.00
N LEU A 391 36.23 -13.47 -5.13
CA LEU A 391 37.40 -13.17 -5.96
C LEU A 391 38.24 -12.04 -5.34
N PRO A 392 39.59 -12.13 -5.42
CA PRO A 392 40.45 -10.99 -5.11
C PRO A 392 40.02 -9.79 -5.94
N THR A 393 39.90 -8.62 -5.32
CA THR A 393 39.62 -7.39 -6.05
C THR A 393 40.91 -6.60 -6.27
N ASP A 394 41.00 -5.91 -7.41
CA ASP A 394 42.04 -4.90 -7.64
C ASP A 394 41.83 -3.70 -6.68
N PRO A 395 42.78 -2.75 -6.60
CA PRO A 395 42.66 -1.57 -5.74
C PRO A 395 41.46 -0.67 -6.05
N GLU A 396 40.80 -0.86 -7.21
CA GLU A 396 39.62 -0.13 -7.66
C GLU A 396 38.31 -0.90 -7.40
N GLY A 397 38.41 -2.07 -6.73
CA GLY A 397 37.28 -2.92 -6.35
C GLY A 397 36.77 -3.81 -7.48
N ARG A 398 37.52 -3.98 -8.58
CA ARG A 398 37.15 -4.87 -9.67
C ARG A 398 37.64 -6.29 -9.40
N PRO A 399 36.86 -7.32 -9.72
CA PRO A 399 37.23 -8.71 -9.47
C PRO A 399 38.34 -9.13 -10.43
N ILE A 400 39.40 -9.71 -9.89
CA ILE A 400 40.51 -10.32 -10.62
C ILE A 400 40.10 -11.75 -10.93
N TRP A 401 40.01 -12.08 -12.21
CA TRP A 401 39.66 -13.43 -12.63
C TRP A 401 40.89 -14.35 -12.58
N PRO A 402 40.75 -15.65 -12.27
CA PRO A 402 41.90 -16.56 -12.15
C PRO A 402 42.80 -16.63 -13.40
N GLU A 403 42.26 -16.33 -14.59
CA GLU A 403 43.03 -16.26 -15.84
C GLU A 403 43.94 -15.02 -15.92
N GLU A 404 43.58 -13.90 -15.25
CA GLU A 404 44.40 -12.68 -15.19
C GLU A 404 45.52 -12.76 -14.14
N GLU A 405 45.41 -13.67 -13.15
CA GLU A 405 46.52 -14.01 -12.25
C GLU A 405 47.61 -14.82 -12.96
N ALA A 406 47.25 -15.67 -13.93
CA ALA A 406 48.18 -16.50 -14.68
C ALA A 406 49.04 -15.70 -15.68
N GLU A 407 48.56 -14.56 -16.17
CA GLU A 407 49.36 -13.65 -17.02
C GLU A 407 50.32 -12.74 -16.22
N LYS A 408 50.24 -12.76 -14.88
CA LYS A 408 51.17 -12.06 -13.98
C LYS A 408 52.20 -12.97 -13.33
N GLU A 409 52.37 -14.20 -13.79
CA GLU A 409 53.64 -14.91 -13.57
C GLU A 409 54.67 -14.37 -14.56
N PRO A 410 55.81 -13.81 -14.09
CA PRO A 410 56.85 -13.36 -15.01
C PRO A 410 57.40 -14.59 -15.75
N ALA A 411 57.29 -14.57 -17.07
CA ALA A 411 58.07 -15.45 -17.94
C ALA A 411 59.55 -15.38 -17.50
N ALA A 412 60.10 -16.56 -17.28
CA ALA A 412 61.39 -16.80 -16.67
C ALA A 412 62.60 -16.28 -17.48
N GLU A 413 63.68 -16.04 -16.73
CA GLU A 413 65.09 -16.37 -17.01
C GLU A 413 65.89 -15.73 -18.18
N GLU A 414 67.22 -15.74 -17.96
CA GLU A 414 68.34 -15.52 -18.89
C GLU A 414 68.89 -14.09 -19.09
N GLN A 415 69.82 -13.66 -18.21
CA GLN A 415 71.27 -13.58 -18.50
C GLN A 415 72.09 -13.18 -17.26
#